data_AF-A0AAJ5VX77-F1
#
_entry.id   AF-A0AAJ5VX77-F1
#
_cell.length_a   1.000
_cell.length_b   1.000
_cell.length_c   1.000
_cell.angle_alpha   90.00
_cell.angle_beta   90.00
_cell.angle_gamma   90.00
#
_symmetry.space_group_name_H-M   'P 1'
#
loop_
_entity.id
_entity.type
_entity.pdbx_description
1 polymer ?
#
loop_
_entity_poly.entity_id
_entity_poly.type
_entity_poly.pdbx_seq_one_letter_code
_entity_poly.pdbx_strand_id
1 'polypeptide(L)'
;MNLVSLDDCPPGLFWFDGSLCFKSEYSQLRGTPDNRLMQCDAYVVASGEYFWGGTSDVAARSELMVQPIHFETATAAIAGEEL
;
A
#
# COMPACT_ATOMS: atom_id res chain seq x y z
N MET A 1 13.77 0.22 -9.59
CA MET A 1 12.43 0.06 -9.00
C MET A 1 12.07 1.38 -8.35
N ASN A 2 10.94 1.99 -8.72
CA ASN A 2 10.55 3.32 -8.23
C ASN A 2 9.75 3.16 -6.92
N LEU A 3 10.33 3.59 -5.79
CA LEU A 3 9.64 3.60 -4.50
C LEU A 3 8.88 4.92 -4.35
N VAL A 4 7.65 4.84 -3.85
CA VAL A 4 6.80 6.00 -3.52
C VAL A 4 6.28 5.86 -2.09
N SER A 5 5.83 6.95 -1.49
CA SER A 5 5.12 6.89 -0.20
C SER A 5 3.83 6.08 -0.36
N LEU A 6 3.33 5.48 0.72
CA LEU A 6 2.05 4.77 0.68
C LEU A 6 0.91 5.72 0.28
N ASP A 7 0.99 6.99 0.65
CA ASP A 7 -0.01 8.00 0.29
C ASP A 7 0.00 8.30 -1.22
N ASP A 8 1.19 8.45 -1.81
CA ASP A 8 1.38 8.68 -3.25
C ASP A 8 1.21 7.41 -4.09
N CYS A 9 1.22 6.23 -3.47
CA CYS A 9 1.01 4.96 -4.17
C CYS A 9 -0.38 4.93 -4.81
N PRO A 10 -0.52 4.63 -6.11
CA PRO A 10 -1.84 4.48 -6.72
C PRO A 10 -2.61 3.32 -6.06
N PRO A 11 -3.96 3.33 -6.11
CA PRO A 11 -4.76 2.16 -5.78
C PRO A 11 -4.33 0.95 -6.62
N GLY A 12 -4.29 -0.22 -6.00
CA GLY A 12 -3.81 -1.46 -6.62
C GLY A 12 -2.81 -2.21 -5.74
N LEU A 13 -2.08 -3.12 -6.37
CA LEU A 13 -1.10 -3.96 -5.67
C LEU A 13 0.23 -3.21 -5.45
N PHE A 14 0.90 -3.52 -4.34
CA PHE A 14 2.24 -3.03 -4.05
C PHE A 14 3.06 -4.04 -3.25
N TRP A 15 4.37 -3.93 -3.34
CA TRP A 15 5.33 -4.65 -2.49
C TRP A 15 5.78 -3.81 -1.32
N PHE A 16 5.87 -4.43 -0.15
CA PHE A 16 6.50 -3.86 1.04
C PHE A 16 7.19 -4.98 1.84
N ASP A 17 8.50 -4.88 2.04
CA ASP A 17 9.31 -5.81 2.83
C ASP A 17 9.00 -7.30 2.53
N GLY A 18 9.01 -7.67 1.25
CA GLY A 18 8.72 -9.03 0.79
C GLY A 18 7.23 -9.45 0.84
N SER A 19 6.34 -8.58 1.31
CA SER A 19 4.90 -8.83 1.39
C SER A 19 4.14 -8.20 0.23
N LEU A 20 3.24 -8.98 -0.39
CA LEU A 20 2.28 -8.46 -1.36
C LEU A 20 1.09 -7.84 -0.64
N CYS A 21 0.78 -6.60 -0.99
CA CYS A 21 -0.26 -5.81 -0.36
C CYS A 21 -1.17 -5.17 -1.41
N PHE A 22 -2.35 -4.72 -0.98
CA PHE A 22 -3.36 -4.06 -1.81
C PHE A 22 -3.79 -2.74 -1.16
N LYS A 23 -3.70 -1.63 -1.89
CA LYS A 23 -4.28 -0.33 -1.52
C LYS A 23 -5.58 -0.13 -2.30
N SER A 24 -6.67 0.17 -1.60
CA SER A 24 -7.95 0.53 -2.23
C SER A 24 -8.00 2.02 -2.58
N GLU A 25 -9.00 2.42 -3.37
CA GLU A 25 -9.31 3.84 -3.61
C GLU A 25 -9.93 4.54 -2.39
N TYR A 26 -10.41 3.77 -1.42
CA TYR A 26 -11.14 4.30 -0.27
C TYR A 26 -10.18 4.83 0.80
N SER A 27 -10.62 5.89 1.47
CA SER A 27 -9.93 6.48 2.60
C SER A 27 -10.91 6.85 3.71
N GLN A 28 -10.41 6.87 4.93
CA GLN A 28 -11.18 7.23 6.12
C GLN A 28 -10.47 8.32 6.90
N LEU A 29 -11.26 9.22 7.49
CA LEU A 29 -10.77 10.22 8.43
C LEU A 29 -10.38 9.53 9.74
N ARG A 30 -9.10 9.56 10.12
CA ARG A 30 -8.60 9.00 11.39
C ARG A 30 -7.78 10.03 12.16
N GLY A 31 -7.70 9.87 13.49
CA GLY A 31 -6.98 10.78 14.39
C GLY A 31 -7.88 11.44 15.44
N THR A 32 -7.30 12.37 16.21
CA THR A 32 -8.04 13.17 17.20
C THR A 32 -8.86 14.26 16.50
N PRO A 33 -9.90 14.84 17.12
CA PRO A 33 -10.67 15.95 16.53
C PRO A 33 -9.81 17.11 16.00
N ASP A 34 -8.68 17.32 16.66
CA ASP A 34 -7.69 18.38 16.48
C ASP A 34 -6.55 18.01 15.50
N ASN A 35 -6.38 16.73 15.16
CA ASN A 35 -5.37 16.27 14.20
C ASN A 35 -5.87 15.08 13.38
N ARG A 36 -6.84 15.33 12.50
CA ARG A 36 -7.42 14.31 11.63
C ARG A 36 -6.66 14.22 10.31
N LEU A 37 -6.34 13.00 9.88
CA LEU A 37 -5.68 12.68 8.63
C LEU A 37 -6.55 11.76 7.78
N MET A 38 -6.43 11.87 6.46
CA MET A 38 -6.96 10.87 5.53
C MET A 38 -6.05 9.64 5.58
N GLN A 39 -6.62 8.50 5.90
CA GLN A 39 -5.92 7.23 5.86
C GLN A 39 -6.51 6.34 4.76
N CYS A 40 -5.70 5.97 3.78
CA CYS A 40 -6.11 5.00 2.77
C CYS A 40 -6.27 3.59 3.38
N ASP A 41 -7.28 2.86 2.91
CA ASP A 41 -7.48 1.46 3.25
C ASP A 41 -6.53 0.58 2.43
N ALA A 42 -5.63 -0.12 3.13
CA ALA A 42 -4.68 -1.04 2.52
C ALA A 42 -4.57 -2.31 3.36
N TYR A 43 -4.27 -3.43 2.71
CA TYR A 43 -4.35 -4.78 3.27
C TYR A 43 -3.18 -5.64 2.83
N VAL A 44 -2.77 -6.58 3.69
CA VAL A 44 -1.80 -7.63 3.34
C VAL A 44 -2.55 -8.74 2.61
N VAL A 45 -2.14 -9.07 1.38
CA VAL A 45 -2.87 -10.03 0.54
C VAL A 45 -2.88 -11.43 1.16
N ALA A 46 -1.77 -11.86 1.75
CA ALA A 46 -1.63 -13.21 2.29
C ALA A 46 -2.51 -13.47 3.54
N SER A 47 -2.65 -12.49 4.43
CA SER A 47 -3.41 -12.64 5.68
C SER A 47 -4.81 -12.03 5.63
N GLY A 48 -5.07 -11.11 4.70
CA GLY A 48 -6.29 -10.30 4.67
C GLY A 48 -6.35 -9.21 5.75
N GLU A 49 -5.31 -9.09 6.57
CA GLU A 49 -5.26 -8.09 7.64
C GLU A 49 -5.02 -6.68 7.08
N TYR A 50 -5.40 -5.68 7.88
CA TYR A 50 -5.11 -4.29 7.57
C TYR A 50 -3.59 -4.07 7.56
N PHE A 51 -3.08 -3.50 6.49
CA PHE A 51 -1.66 -3.23 6.34
C PHE A 51 -1.27 -2.09 7.27
N TRP A 52 -0.43 -2.38 8.25
CA TRP A 52 0.17 -1.38 9.16
C TRP A 52 1.66 -1.14 8.91
N GLY A 53 2.34 -2.04 8.18
CA GLY A 53 3.75 -1.86 7.80
C GLY A 53 4.71 -1.65 8.98
N GLY A 54 4.40 -2.20 10.16
CA GLY A 54 5.24 -2.10 11.35
C GLY A 54 5.06 -0.83 12.18
N THR A 55 4.08 0.03 11.86
CA THR A 55 3.74 1.23 12.65
C THR A 55 2.32 1.16 13.18
N SER A 56 2.02 1.96 14.21
CA SER A 56 0.67 2.20 14.73
C SER A 56 0.22 3.65 14.56
N ASP A 57 1.07 4.50 13.98
CA ASP A 57 0.79 5.92 13.72
C ASP A 57 0.38 6.13 12.26
N VAL A 58 -0.67 6.91 12.06
CA VAL A 58 -1.28 7.14 10.74
C VAL A 58 -0.35 7.91 9.82
N ALA A 59 0.32 8.94 10.33
CA ALA A 59 1.23 9.78 9.54
C ALA A 59 2.49 8.99 9.14
N ALA A 60 3.09 8.27 10.09
CA ALA A 60 4.21 7.38 9.81
C ALA A 60 3.83 6.29 8.81
N ARG A 61 2.58 5.78 8.86
CA ARG A 61 2.09 4.79 7.91
C ARG A 61 1.96 5.35 6.49
N SER A 62 1.48 6.58 6.32
CA SER A 62 1.41 7.22 5.00
C SER A 62 2.78 7.43 4.35
N GLU A 63 3.82 7.60 5.17
CA GLU A 63 5.20 7.83 4.72
C GLU A 63 5.97 6.54 4.39
N LEU A 64 5.39 5.36 4.63
CA LEU A 64 6.03 4.09 4.31
C LEU A 64 6.36 4.00 2.82
N MET A 65 7.62 3.72 2.50
CA MET A 65 8.05 3.56 1.12
C MET A 65 7.64 2.20 0.58
N VAL A 66 6.83 2.20 -0.47
CA VAL A 66 6.27 1.01 -1.13
C VAL A 66 6.62 0.99 -2.61
N GLN A 67 6.58 -0.19 -3.21
CA GLN A 67 6.76 -0.35 -4.65
C GLN A 67 5.42 -0.71 -5.32
N PRO A 68 4.82 0.19 -6.11
CA PRO A 68 3.59 -0.11 -6.82
C PRO A 68 3.82 -1.19 -7.88
N ILE A 69 2.81 -2.03 -8.08
CA ILE A 69 2.79 -3.02 -9.15
C ILE A 69 1.80 -2.53 -10.20
N HIS A 70 2.32 -2.20 -11.38
CA HIS A 70 1.48 -1.83 -12.51
C HIS A 70 0.86 -3.07 -13.14
N PHE A 71 -0.34 -2.90 -13.72
CA PHE A 71 -1.10 -4.00 -14.32
C PHE A 71 -0.28 -4.80 -15.33
N GLU A 72 0.50 -4.11 -16.18
CA GLU A 72 1.38 -4.73 -17.17
C GLU A 72 2.42 -5.66 -16.53
N THR A 73 3.03 -5.22 -15.42
CA THR A 73 3.98 -6.00 -14.62
C THR A 73 3.30 -7.23 -13.99
N ALA A 74 2.08 -7.06 -13.46
CA ALA A 74 1.33 -8.15 -12.85
C ALA A 74 0.94 -9.22 -13.90
N THR A 75 0.58 -8.81 -15.11
CA THR A 75 0.23 -9.73 -16.20
C THR A 75 1.44 -10.49 -16.75
N ALA A 76 2.60 -9.85 -16.88
CA ALA A 76 3.83 -10.50 -17.32
C ALA A 76 4.25 -11.65 -16.38
N ALA A 77 4.11 -11.44 -15.06
CA ALA A 77 4.41 -12.44 -14.05
C ALA A 77 3.53 -13.71 -14.17
N ILE A 78 2.28 -13.58 -14.64
CA ILE A 78 1.37 -14.71 -14.87
C ILE A 78 1.69 -15.41 -16.21
N ALA A 79 2.17 -14.65 -17.20
CA ALA A 79 2.54 -15.17 -18.52
C ALA A 79 3.87 -15.98 -18.51
N GLY A 80 4.64 -15.93 -17.42
CA GLY A 80 5.94 -16.58 -17.32
C GLY A 80 7.04 -15.86 -18.09
N GLU A 81 6.84 -14.59 -18.40
CA GLU A 81 7.85 -13.73 -19.04
C GLU A 81 8.73 -13.12 -17.94
N GLU A 82 10.06 -13.24 -18.05
CA GLU A 82 10.99 -12.63 -17.08
C GLU A 82 10.80 -11.11 -17.03
N LEU A 83 10.63 -10.57 -15.80
CA LEU A 83 10.45 -9.16 -15.49
C LEU A 83 11.64 -8.28 -15.87
#